data_AF-A0A838JJP8-F1
#
_entry.id   AF-A0A838JJP8-F1
#
_cell.length_a   1.000
_cell.length_b   1.000
_cell.length_c   1.000
_cell.angle_alpha   90.00
_cell.angle_beta   90.00
_cell.angle_gamma   90.00
#
_symmetry.space_group_name_H-M   'P 1'
#
loop_
_entity.id
_entity.type
_entity.pdbx_description
1 polymer ?
#
loop_
_entity_poly.entity_id
_entity_poly.type
_entity_poly.pdbx_seq_one_letter_code
_entity_poly.pdbx_strand_id
1 'polypeptide(L)'
;MMKKERRRIFLLVTVAVFITFLQGCFPLFIAGVGAGALSFTDRRSTGAQIEDEAIEIKTSNRFKEQFGSAQYQVNVTSYNRRVLLTGQAASEEIKNKLTQIAQGVQNVVSVTNEVIIAGNSSVAARSNDGLITSNVKARLVTSSGGRVNANHVKVLTENGTVYLMGIVTPAEGDAAAEIARTSSGVQKVVKVFEYVDKAPELGTAAK
;
A
#
# COMPACT_ATOMS: atom_id res chain seq x y z
N MET A 1 37.37 -19.96 -36.55
CA MET A 1 35.92 -20.22 -36.49
C MET A 1 35.38 -20.41 -35.06
N MET A 2 36.10 -21.09 -34.16
CA MET A 2 35.64 -21.44 -32.79
C MET A 2 35.38 -20.28 -31.81
N LYS A 3 36.01 -19.09 -32.00
CA LYS A 3 35.87 -17.94 -31.09
C LYS A 3 34.48 -17.26 -31.19
N LYS A 4 33.82 -17.38 -32.35
CA LYS A 4 32.48 -16.83 -32.63
C LYS A 4 31.38 -17.69 -31.98
N GLU A 5 31.56 -19.00 -31.93
CA GLU A 5 30.64 -19.92 -31.26
C GLU A 5 30.75 -19.81 -29.73
N ARG A 6 31.97 -19.70 -29.18
CA ARG A 6 32.15 -19.46 -27.74
C ARG A 6 31.50 -18.15 -27.28
N ARG A 7 31.56 -17.08 -28.08
CA ARG A 7 30.85 -15.81 -27.79
C ARG A 7 29.34 -15.95 -27.85
N ARG A 8 28.80 -16.74 -28.79
CA ARG A 8 27.35 -17.01 -28.89
C ARG A 8 26.86 -17.84 -27.71
N ILE A 9 27.60 -18.86 -27.31
CA ILE A 9 27.29 -19.69 -26.14
C ILE A 9 27.32 -18.83 -24.86
N PHE A 10 28.36 -18.00 -24.69
CA PHE A 10 28.44 -17.12 -23.53
C PHE A 10 27.27 -16.13 -23.48
N LEU A 11 26.93 -15.51 -24.62
CA LEU A 11 25.78 -14.60 -24.71
C LEU A 11 24.45 -15.29 -24.36
N LEU A 12 24.24 -16.52 -24.85
CA LEU A 12 23.03 -17.30 -24.57
C LEU A 12 22.94 -17.69 -23.08
N VAL A 13 24.07 -18.03 -22.45
CA VAL A 13 24.13 -18.32 -21.00
C VAL A 13 23.84 -17.06 -20.20
N THR A 14 24.43 -15.91 -20.55
CA THR A 14 24.16 -14.65 -19.84
C THR A 14 22.69 -14.24 -19.96
N VAL A 15 22.06 -14.40 -21.14
CA VAL A 15 20.63 -14.13 -21.34
C VAL A 15 19.76 -15.10 -20.55
N ALA A 16 20.09 -16.39 -20.53
CA ALA A 16 19.36 -17.39 -19.75
C ALA A 16 19.42 -17.12 -18.23
N VAL A 17 20.57 -16.71 -17.72
CA VAL A 17 20.74 -16.28 -16.32
C VAL A 17 19.98 -14.98 -16.05
N PHE A 18 19.99 -14.02 -16.98
CA PHE A 18 19.21 -12.78 -16.80
C PHE A 18 17.70 -13.05 -16.78
N ILE A 19 17.20 -14.05 -17.52
CA ILE A 19 15.79 -14.48 -17.49
C ILE A 19 15.40 -15.09 -16.14
N THR A 20 16.29 -15.80 -15.44
CA THR A 20 16.02 -16.29 -14.08
C THR A 20 16.07 -15.18 -13.03
N PHE A 21 16.86 -14.13 -13.23
CA PHE A 21 16.83 -12.93 -12.37
C PHE A 21 15.68 -11.96 -12.71
N LEU A 22 15.08 -12.05 -13.91
CA LEU A 22 13.84 -11.35 -14.27
C LEU A 22 12.57 -12.01 -13.70
N GLN A 23 12.70 -13.08 -12.91
CA GLN A 23 11.67 -13.49 -11.96
C GLN A 23 11.56 -12.42 -10.86
N GLY A 24 11.08 -11.24 -11.22
CA GLY A 24 10.54 -10.27 -10.28
C GLY A 24 9.44 -10.91 -9.45
N CYS A 25 9.04 -10.22 -8.38
CA CYS A 25 8.08 -10.61 -7.34
C CYS A 25 6.69 -11.02 -7.87
N PHE A 26 6.62 -12.09 -8.64
CA PHE A 26 5.43 -12.88 -8.83
C PHE A 26 5.48 -13.95 -7.75
N PRO A 27 4.57 -13.92 -6.76
CA PRO A 27 4.45 -15.06 -5.87
C PRO A 27 4.19 -16.28 -6.74
N LEU A 28 4.98 -17.32 -6.51
CA LEU A 28 4.74 -18.66 -7.04
C LEU A 28 3.27 -19.00 -6.79
N PHE A 29 2.43 -18.85 -7.81
CA PHE A 29 1.06 -19.36 -7.83
C PHE A 29 1.16 -20.88 -7.94
N ILE A 30 1.53 -21.53 -6.82
CA ILE A 30 1.31 -22.95 -6.64
C ILE A 30 -0.21 -23.10 -6.58
N ALA A 31 -0.76 -23.60 -7.68
CA ALA A 31 -2.16 -23.93 -7.82
C ALA A 31 -2.63 -24.72 -6.58
N GLY A 32 -3.63 -24.18 -5.87
CA GLY A 32 -4.53 -24.97 -5.05
C GLY A 32 -4.63 -24.62 -3.56
N VAL A 33 -3.58 -24.12 -2.88
CA VAL A 33 -3.65 -23.97 -1.41
C VAL A 33 -3.04 -22.65 -0.88
N GLY A 34 -1.96 -22.15 -1.48
CA GLY A 34 -1.25 -20.98 -0.95
C GLY A 34 -1.91 -19.62 -1.23
N ALA A 35 -2.45 -19.43 -2.44
CA ALA A 35 -3.06 -18.15 -2.83
C ALA A 35 -4.44 -17.92 -2.18
N GLY A 36 -5.19 -18.99 -1.91
CA GLY A 36 -6.47 -18.91 -1.19
C GLY A 36 -6.28 -18.56 0.28
N ALA A 37 -5.29 -19.16 0.94
CA ALA A 37 -5.02 -18.97 2.38
C ALA A 37 -4.81 -17.50 2.77
N LEU A 38 -4.17 -16.69 1.93
CA LEU A 38 -3.91 -15.28 2.23
C LEU A 38 -5.18 -14.42 2.11
N SER A 39 -6.05 -14.71 1.14
CA SER A 39 -7.35 -14.01 1.01
C SER A 39 -8.28 -14.30 2.19
N PHE A 40 -8.18 -15.47 2.84
CA PHE A 40 -8.95 -15.79 4.04
C PHE A 40 -8.50 -15.03 5.29
N THR A 41 -7.43 -14.24 5.25
CA THR A 41 -6.96 -13.48 6.42
C THR A 41 -7.19 -11.97 6.31
N ASP A 42 -7.56 -11.45 5.14
CA ASP A 42 -8.05 -10.08 5.03
C ASP A 42 -9.53 -10.06 5.45
N ARG A 43 -9.90 -9.10 6.30
CA ARG A 43 -11.29 -8.92 6.73
C ARG A 43 -12.18 -8.37 5.61
N ARG A 44 -11.60 -7.87 4.52
CA ARG A 44 -12.32 -7.43 3.32
C ARG A 44 -12.61 -8.62 2.42
N SER A 45 -13.83 -8.64 1.88
CA SER A 45 -14.17 -9.56 0.79
C SER A 45 -13.36 -9.25 -0.47
N THR A 46 -13.20 -10.24 -1.36
CA THR A 46 -12.56 -10.03 -2.67
C THR A 46 -13.26 -8.92 -3.46
N GLY A 47 -14.60 -8.82 -3.37
CA GLY A 47 -15.36 -7.73 -4.00
C GLY A 47 -14.99 -6.36 -3.45
N ALA A 48 -14.77 -6.24 -2.13
CA ALA A 48 -14.32 -4.98 -1.53
C ALA A 48 -12.89 -4.60 -1.94
N GLN A 49 -11.99 -5.58 -2.12
CA GLN A 49 -10.64 -5.30 -2.64
C GLN A 49 -10.66 -4.83 -4.10
N ILE A 50 -11.51 -5.42 -4.94
CA ILE A 50 -11.70 -4.98 -6.33
C ILE A 50 -12.30 -3.57 -6.36
N GLU A 51 -13.26 -3.27 -5.49
CA GLU A 51 -13.84 -1.93 -5.38
C GLU A 51 -12.78 -0.91 -4.94
N ASP A 52 -11.92 -1.24 -3.98
CA ASP A 52 -10.81 -0.39 -3.56
C ASP A 52 -9.85 -0.07 -4.72
N GLU A 53 -9.44 -1.08 -5.49
CA GLU A 53 -8.59 -0.90 -6.68
C GLU A 53 -9.29 -0.02 -7.73
N ALA A 54 -10.59 -0.23 -7.97
CA ALA A 54 -11.37 0.60 -8.88
C ALA A 54 -11.43 2.06 -8.41
N ILE A 55 -11.58 2.31 -7.11
CA ILE A 55 -11.52 3.65 -6.52
C ILE A 55 -10.13 4.28 -6.74
N GLU A 56 -9.05 3.54 -6.46
CA GLU A 56 -7.67 4.02 -6.64
C GLU A 56 -7.41 4.42 -8.10
N ILE A 57 -7.80 3.58 -9.06
CA ILE A 57 -7.65 3.83 -10.51
C ILE A 57 -8.50 5.03 -10.95
N LYS A 58 -9.81 5.05 -10.62
CA LYS A 58 -10.72 6.15 -11.02
C LYS A 58 -10.25 7.49 -10.47
N THR A 59 -9.83 7.53 -9.21
CA THR A 59 -9.32 8.74 -8.57
C THR A 59 -8.05 9.23 -9.26
N SER A 60 -7.09 8.32 -9.47
CA SER A 60 -5.83 8.64 -10.14
C SER A 60 -6.02 9.16 -11.56
N ASN A 61 -6.97 8.58 -12.30
CA ASN A 61 -7.30 9.05 -13.65
C ASN A 61 -7.92 10.45 -13.64
N ARG A 62 -8.87 10.72 -12.73
CA ARG A 62 -9.44 12.07 -12.58
C ARG A 62 -8.42 13.11 -12.17
N PHE A 63 -7.44 12.76 -11.34
CA PHE A 63 -6.33 13.66 -11.01
C PHE A 63 -5.51 14.00 -12.27
N LYS A 64 -5.16 12.99 -13.07
CA LYS A 64 -4.42 13.18 -14.33
C LYS A 64 -5.19 14.03 -15.33
N GLU A 65 -6.49 13.80 -15.47
CA GLU A 65 -7.37 14.58 -16.35
C GLU A 65 -7.44 16.06 -15.93
N GLN A 66 -7.47 16.34 -14.63
CA GLN A 66 -7.61 17.70 -14.11
C GLN A 66 -6.30 18.50 -14.16
N PHE A 67 -5.16 17.91 -13.80
CA PHE A 67 -3.91 18.65 -13.55
C PHE A 67 -2.74 18.25 -14.46
N GLY A 68 -2.87 17.17 -15.24
CA GLY A 68 -1.73 16.54 -15.88
C GLY A 68 -0.76 15.92 -14.87
N SER A 69 0.53 15.80 -15.22
CA SER A 69 1.52 15.08 -14.40
C SER A 69 2.50 15.97 -13.62
N ALA A 70 2.47 17.30 -13.84
CA ALA A 70 3.54 18.20 -13.40
C ALA A 70 3.27 18.92 -12.07
N GLN A 71 2.03 18.94 -11.60
CA GLN A 71 1.59 19.81 -10.50
C GLN A 71 1.44 19.08 -9.16
N TYR A 72 1.50 17.75 -9.17
CA TYR A 72 1.33 16.92 -7.98
C TYR A 72 2.07 15.59 -8.11
N GLN A 73 2.47 15.03 -6.97
CA GLN A 73 3.02 13.69 -6.85
C GLN A 73 2.32 13.00 -5.68
N VAL A 74 1.13 12.45 -5.95
CA VAL A 74 0.24 11.91 -4.92
C VAL A 74 -0.05 10.45 -5.20
N ASN A 75 0.04 9.65 -4.14
CA ASN A 75 -0.41 8.27 -4.11
C ASN A 75 -1.85 8.24 -3.58
N VAL A 76 -2.72 7.53 -4.29
CA VAL A 76 -4.08 7.24 -3.84
C VAL A 76 -4.06 5.83 -3.28
N THR A 77 -4.54 5.66 -2.05
CA THR A 77 -4.68 4.34 -1.44
C THR A 77 -6.08 4.20 -0.87
N SER A 78 -6.81 3.16 -1.25
CA SER A 78 -8.11 2.82 -0.70
C SER A 78 -8.02 1.58 0.19
N TYR A 79 -8.79 1.60 1.27
CA TYR A 79 -9.07 0.42 2.08
C TYR A 79 -10.52 0.48 2.58
N ASN A 80 -11.32 -0.49 2.17
CA ASN A 80 -12.76 -0.54 2.41
C ASN A 80 -13.46 0.78 2.09
N ARG A 81 -13.20 1.30 0.88
CA ARG A 81 -13.74 2.55 0.32
C ARG A 81 -13.34 3.84 1.04
N ARG A 82 -12.40 3.77 1.98
CA ARG A 82 -11.79 4.94 2.63
C ARG A 82 -10.47 5.24 1.96
N VAL A 83 -10.37 6.44 1.40
CA VAL A 83 -9.22 6.87 0.62
C VAL A 83 -8.25 7.64 1.52
N LEU A 84 -6.99 7.29 1.43
CA LEU A 84 -5.84 8.04 1.93
C LEU A 84 -5.11 8.65 0.74
N LEU A 85 -4.90 9.96 0.78
CA LEU A 85 -4.04 10.68 -0.16
C LEU A 85 -2.73 11.02 0.55
N THR A 86 -1.60 10.56 0.01
CA THR A 86 -0.26 10.88 0.52
C THR A 86 0.63 11.37 -0.60
N GLY A 87 1.69 12.10 -0.25
CA GLY A 87 2.66 12.63 -1.21
C GLY A 87 2.72 14.15 -1.17
N GLN A 88 2.93 14.77 -2.32
CA GLN A 88 3.23 16.20 -2.43
C GLN A 88 2.36 16.92 -3.46
N ALA A 89 2.04 18.18 -3.17
CA ALA A 89 1.38 19.09 -4.10
C ALA A 89 2.12 20.44 -4.14
N ALA A 90 2.05 21.13 -5.29
CA ALA A 90 2.72 22.41 -5.47
C ALA A 90 2.06 23.58 -4.70
N SER A 91 0.78 23.46 -4.33
CA SER A 91 0.06 24.49 -3.57
C SER A 91 -1.11 23.91 -2.77
N GLU A 92 -1.57 24.67 -1.76
CA GLU A 92 -2.75 24.30 -0.97
C GLU A 92 -4.02 24.23 -1.83
N GLU A 93 -4.11 25.04 -2.88
CA GLU A 93 -5.21 24.99 -3.84
C GLU A 93 -5.28 23.63 -4.56
N ILE A 94 -4.14 23.14 -5.07
CA ILE A 94 -4.05 21.82 -5.72
C ILE A 94 -4.41 20.73 -4.71
N LYS A 95 -3.85 20.79 -3.49
CA LYS A 95 -4.17 19.85 -2.42
C LYS A 95 -5.67 19.79 -2.10
N ASN A 96 -6.32 20.94 -1.99
CA ASN A 96 -7.76 21.02 -1.74
C ASN A 96 -8.56 20.43 -2.91
N LYS A 97 -8.15 20.74 -4.15
CA LYS A 97 -8.84 20.24 -5.34
C LYS A 97 -8.67 18.72 -5.52
N LEU A 98 -7.50 18.15 -5.20
CA LEU A 98 -7.29 16.70 -5.13
C LEU A 98 -8.25 16.04 -4.14
N THR A 99 -8.44 16.63 -2.95
CA THR A 99 -9.40 16.16 -1.94
C THR A 99 -10.82 16.12 -2.50
N GLN A 100 -11.26 17.22 -3.12
CA GLN A 100 -12.61 17.33 -3.70
C GLN A 100 -12.86 16.30 -4.80
N ILE A 101 -11.88 16.08 -5.67
CA ILE A 101 -11.99 15.10 -6.75
C ILE A 101 -12.11 13.69 -6.17
N ALA A 102 -11.28 13.33 -5.19
CA ALA A 102 -11.35 12.03 -4.52
C ALA A 102 -12.69 11.82 -3.82
N GLN A 103 -13.23 12.83 -3.14
CA GLN A 103 -14.56 12.78 -2.51
C GLN A 103 -15.69 12.58 -3.52
N GLY A 104 -15.54 13.08 -4.75
CA GLY A 104 -16.51 12.93 -5.83
C GLY A 104 -16.42 11.62 -6.61
N VAL A 105 -15.49 10.71 -6.26
CA VAL A 105 -15.41 9.38 -6.88
C VAL A 105 -16.49 8.48 -6.30
N GLN A 106 -17.14 7.71 -7.17
CA GLN A 106 -18.20 6.79 -6.79
C GLN A 106 -17.72 5.82 -5.69
N ASN A 107 -18.62 5.52 -4.75
CA ASN A 107 -18.41 4.59 -3.64
C ASN A 107 -17.39 5.02 -2.58
N VAL A 108 -16.68 6.14 -2.74
CA VAL A 108 -15.80 6.69 -1.68
C VAL A 108 -16.63 7.05 -0.46
N VAL A 109 -16.25 6.51 0.71
CA VAL A 109 -16.91 6.76 2.00
C VAL A 109 -16.29 7.95 2.72
N SER A 110 -14.96 8.05 2.71
CA SER A 110 -14.23 9.14 3.34
C SER A 110 -12.88 9.34 2.68
N VAL A 111 -12.35 10.56 2.75
CA VAL A 111 -11.01 10.91 2.28
C VAL A 111 -10.21 11.49 3.44
N THR A 112 -9.06 10.89 3.73
CA THR A 112 -8.03 11.45 4.61
C THR A 112 -6.92 12.00 3.73
N ASN A 113 -6.69 13.31 3.78
CA ASN A 113 -5.67 13.96 2.97
C ASN A 113 -4.44 14.34 3.81
N GLU A 114 -3.35 13.61 3.59
CA GLU A 114 -2.04 13.83 4.22
C GLU A 114 -0.99 14.25 3.18
N VAL A 115 -1.44 14.83 2.06
CA VAL A 115 -0.57 15.48 1.08
C VAL A 115 0.05 16.73 1.72
N ILE A 116 1.36 16.90 1.54
CA ILE A 116 2.10 18.07 2.02
C ILE A 116 2.42 19.03 0.88
N ILE A 117 2.60 20.31 1.21
CA ILE A 117 3.06 21.30 0.24
C ILE A 117 4.59 21.25 0.21
N ALA A 118 5.13 20.56 -0.80
CA ALA A 118 6.56 20.34 -0.95
C ALA A 118 6.90 19.98 -2.40
N GLY A 119 8.19 20.03 -2.74
CA GLY A 119 8.70 19.43 -3.97
C GLY A 119 8.74 17.90 -3.89
N ASN A 120 9.02 17.23 -5.01
CA ASN A 120 9.01 15.77 -5.11
C ASN A 120 9.94 15.12 -4.07
N SER A 121 9.47 14.04 -3.43
CA SER A 121 10.31 13.21 -2.56
C SER A 121 11.58 12.75 -3.29
N SER A 122 12.71 12.77 -2.60
CA SER A 122 13.98 12.25 -3.14
C SER A 122 13.94 10.73 -3.24
N VAL A 123 14.79 10.15 -4.10
CA VAL A 123 14.93 8.68 -4.19
C VAL A 123 15.38 8.10 -2.85
N ALA A 124 16.31 8.77 -2.16
CA ALA A 124 16.79 8.33 -0.85
C ALA A 124 15.67 8.32 0.21
N ALA A 125 14.80 9.34 0.22
CA ALA A 125 13.65 9.39 1.13
C ALA A 125 12.69 8.22 0.86
N ARG A 126 12.33 7.98 -0.41
CA ARG A 126 11.45 6.86 -0.79
C ARG A 126 12.05 5.49 -0.44
N SER A 127 13.36 5.31 -0.63
CA SER A 127 14.04 4.08 -0.23
C SER A 127 13.99 3.87 1.28
N ASN A 128 14.22 4.94 2.06
CA ASN A 128 14.11 4.90 3.51
C ASN A 128 12.68 4.55 3.96
N ASP A 129 11.66 5.13 3.35
CA ASP A 129 10.25 4.82 3.64
C ASP A 129 9.90 3.36 3.36
N GLY A 130 10.47 2.75 2.31
CA GLY A 130 10.34 1.32 2.02
C GLY A 130 10.94 0.43 3.13
N LEU A 131 12.09 0.83 3.68
CA LEU A 131 12.71 0.13 4.80
C LEU A 131 11.89 0.28 6.10
N ILE A 132 11.40 1.49 6.39
CA ILE A 132 10.51 1.74 7.54
C ILE A 132 9.25 0.89 7.42
N THR A 133 8.59 0.89 6.25
CA THR A 133 7.39 0.08 6.00
C THR A 133 7.66 -1.40 6.25
N SER A 134 8.79 -1.92 5.76
CA SER A 134 9.19 -3.30 5.95
C SER A 134 9.46 -3.62 7.42
N ASN A 135 10.12 -2.71 8.14
CA ASN A 135 10.37 -2.85 9.57
C ASN A 135 9.06 -2.89 10.38
N VAL A 136 8.15 -1.95 10.15
CA VAL A 136 6.85 -1.90 10.83
C VAL A 136 6.06 -3.18 10.55
N LYS A 137 5.98 -3.62 9.30
CA LYS A 137 5.30 -4.88 8.94
C LYS A 137 5.92 -6.09 9.64
N ALA A 138 7.25 -6.20 9.65
CA ALA A 138 7.95 -7.28 10.34
C ALA A 138 7.64 -7.25 11.85
N ARG A 139 7.64 -6.07 12.48
CA ARG A 139 7.30 -5.94 13.90
C ARG A 139 5.84 -6.21 14.21
N LEU A 140 4.90 -5.91 13.32
CA LEU A 140 3.51 -6.32 13.48
C LEU A 140 3.37 -7.85 13.47
N VAL A 141 4.20 -8.56 12.72
CA VAL A 141 4.22 -10.03 12.72
C VAL A 141 4.87 -10.59 13.99
N THR A 142 6.03 -10.06 14.39
CA THR A 142 6.84 -10.66 15.46
C THR A 142 6.51 -10.15 16.86
N SER A 143 6.03 -8.92 16.99
CA SER A 143 5.87 -8.21 18.27
C SER A 143 4.41 -7.99 18.66
N SER A 144 3.44 -8.42 17.83
CA SER A 144 2.02 -8.27 18.16
C SER A 144 1.57 -9.12 19.32
N GLY A 145 2.24 -10.25 19.59
CA GLY A 145 1.86 -11.16 20.69
C GLY A 145 0.40 -11.62 20.60
N GLY A 146 -0.15 -11.73 19.38
CA GLY A 146 -1.55 -12.06 19.12
C GLY A 146 -2.55 -10.91 19.29
N ARG A 147 -2.11 -9.71 19.70
CA ARG A 147 -2.98 -8.54 19.92
C ARG A 147 -3.49 -7.90 18.63
N VAL A 148 -2.77 -8.08 17.52
CA VAL A 148 -3.15 -7.61 16.20
C VAL A 148 -2.55 -8.52 15.15
N ASN A 149 -3.34 -8.96 14.18
CA ASN A 149 -2.84 -9.69 13.01
C ASN A 149 -2.33 -8.68 11.98
N ALA A 150 -1.09 -8.85 11.51
CA ALA A 150 -0.49 -7.98 10.50
C ALA A 150 -1.31 -7.91 9.20
N ASN A 151 -2.06 -8.96 8.85
CA ASN A 151 -2.90 -8.99 7.64
C ASN A 151 -4.16 -8.10 7.77
N HIS A 152 -4.56 -7.72 8.98
CA HIS A 152 -5.68 -6.80 9.20
C HIS A 152 -5.28 -5.32 9.07
N VAL A 153 -3.98 -5.03 8.93
CA VAL A 153 -3.44 -3.67 8.92
C VAL A 153 -2.59 -3.44 7.66
N LYS A 154 -3.08 -2.59 6.76
CA LYS A 154 -2.29 -2.07 5.63
C LYS A 154 -1.39 -0.94 6.16
N VAL A 155 -0.08 -1.12 6.00
CA VAL A 155 0.96 -0.16 6.40
C VAL A 155 1.53 0.52 5.17
N LEU A 156 1.56 1.85 5.19
CA LEU A 156 2.23 2.69 4.20
C LEU A 156 3.15 3.68 4.92
N THR A 157 4.25 4.09 4.29
CA THR A 157 5.11 5.15 4.82
C THR A 157 5.38 6.18 3.73
N GLU A 158 5.28 7.46 4.07
CA GLU A 158 5.69 8.58 3.22
C GLU A 158 6.39 9.62 4.09
N ASN A 159 7.61 9.99 3.69
CA ASN A 159 8.45 10.98 4.37
C ASN A 159 8.59 10.71 5.88
N GLY A 160 8.86 9.46 6.26
CA GLY A 160 8.98 9.02 7.66
C GLY A 160 7.68 8.97 8.46
N THR A 161 6.53 9.34 7.87
CA THR A 161 5.21 9.18 8.48
C THR A 161 4.61 7.85 8.08
N VAL A 162 4.22 7.05 9.07
CA VAL A 162 3.55 5.77 8.88
C VAL A 162 2.04 5.96 8.94
N TYR A 163 1.34 5.50 7.92
CA TYR A 163 -0.11 5.47 7.84
C TYR A 163 -0.60 4.03 8.02
N LEU A 164 -1.54 3.84 8.93
CA LEU A 164 -2.13 2.55 9.22
C LEU A 164 -3.59 2.55 8.81
N MET A 165 -3.97 1.66 7.90
CA MET A 165 -5.35 1.44 7.44
C MET A 165 -5.79 0.02 7.76
N GLY A 166 -7.08 -0.21 7.96
CA GLY A 166 -7.60 -1.53 8.34
C GLY A 166 -8.98 -1.46 8.96
N ILE A 167 -9.70 -2.58 8.95
CA ILE A 167 -10.91 -2.77 9.76
C ILE A 167 -10.50 -3.44 11.07
N VAL A 168 -10.47 -2.66 12.15
CA VAL A 168 -9.88 -3.08 13.42
C VAL A 168 -10.76 -2.71 14.60
N THR A 169 -10.63 -3.43 15.70
CA THR A 169 -11.13 -2.97 16.98
C THR A 169 -10.27 -1.83 17.53
N PRO A 170 -10.76 -1.00 18.48
CA PRO A 170 -9.94 0.01 19.13
C PRO A 170 -8.64 -0.56 19.72
N ALA A 171 -8.72 -1.72 20.38
CA ALA A 171 -7.58 -2.40 20.97
C ALA A 171 -6.53 -2.85 19.92
N GLU A 172 -6.97 -3.40 18.79
CA GLU A 172 -6.09 -3.75 17.68
C GLU A 172 -5.43 -2.52 17.05
N GLY A 173 -6.20 -1.44 16.84
CA GLY A 173 -5.70 -0.20 16.27
C GLY A 173 -4.65 0.48 17.17
N ASP A 174 -4.87 0.47 18.49
CA ASP A 174 -3.90 1.01 19.45
C ASP A 174 -2.66 0.12 19.56
N ALA A 175 -2.81 -1.20 19.53
CA ALA A 175 -1.66 -2.12 19.47
C ALA A 175 -0.83 -1.92 18.19
N ALA A 176 -1.48 -1.77 17.02
CA ALA A 176 -0.79 -1.53 15.76
C ALA A 176 -0.05 -0.18 15.78
N ALA A 177 -0.68 0.87 16.30
CA ALA A 177 -0.06 2.19 16.42
C ALA A 177 1.12 2.20 17.39
N GLU A 178 1.03 1.45 18.50
CA GLU A 178 2.13 1.26 19.45
C GLU A 178 3.35 0.60 18.79
N ILE A 179 3.11 -0.46 18.04
CA ILE A 179 4.18 -1.16 17.32
C ILE A 179 4.78 -0.24 16.26
N ALA A 180 3.96 0.45 15.47
CA ALA A 180 4.44 1.38 14.46
C ALA A 180 5.28 2.51 15.08
N ARG A 181 4.79 3.20 16.12
CA ARG A 181 5.47 4.37 16.71
C ARG A 181 6.79 4.03 17.39
N THR A 182 6.95 2.78 17.86
CA THR A 182 8.20 2.30 18.48
C THR A 182 9.17 1.69 17.46
N SER A 183 8.82 1.68 16.17
CA SER A 183 9.65 1.11 15.11
C SER A 183 10.72 2.12 14.68
N SER A 184 11.90 1.61 14.33
CA SER A 184 13.03 2.47 13.96
C SER A 184 12.73 3.31 12.72
N GLY A 185 13.11 4.58 12.75
CA GLY A 185 12.93 5.53 11.65
C GLY A 185 11.53 6.14 11.52
N VAL A 186 10.55 5.71 12.32
CA VAL A 186 9.19 6.28 12.31
C VAL A 186 9.20 7.64 13.01
N GLN A 187 8.70 8.67 12.33
CA GLN A 187 8.62 10.04 12.85
C GLN A 187 7.23 10.40 13.35
N LYS A 188 6.20 9.92 12.65
CA LYS A 188 4.78 10.16 12.95
C LYS A 188 3.98 8.91 12.60
N VAL A 189 2.92 8.64 13.35
CA VAL A 189 1.94 7.61 13.02
C VAL A 189 0.57 8.26 12.85
N VAL A 190 -0.08 7.97 11.73
CA VAL A 190 -1.45 8.42 11.43
C VAL A 190 -2.35 7.20 11.33
N LYS A 191 -3.39 7.16 12.17
CA LYS A 191 -4.40 6.10 12.21
C LYS A 191 -5.52 6.44 11.23
N VAL A 192 -5.66 5.65 10.18
CA VAL A 192 -6.70 5.78 9.14
C VAL A 192 -7.54 4.49 9.14
N PHE A 193 -7.92 4.07 10.34
CA PHE A 193 -8.66 2.84 10.58
C PHE A 193 -10.17 3.04 10.43
N GLU A 194 -10.84 1.97 10.03
CA GLU A 194 -12.25 1.77 10.34
C GLU A 194 -12.35 0.99 11.65
N TYR A 195 -12.96 1.62 12.66
CA TYR A 195 -13.16 0.99 13.96
C TYR A 195 -14.47 0.20 14.00
N VAL A 196 -14.39 -1.03 14.51
CA VAL A 196 -15.54 -1.92 14.74
C VAL A 196 -15.53 -2.43 16.17
N ASP A 197 -16.72 -2.63 16.75
CA ASP A 197 -16.84 -3.11 18.15
C ASP A 197 -16.39 -4.56 18.31
N LYS A 198 -16.66 -5.39 17.29
CA LYS A 198 -16.20 -6.79 17.19
C LYS A 198 -15.55 -7.01 15.84
N ALA A 199 -14.46 -7.77 15.83
CA ALA A 199 -13.82 -8.20 14.58
C ALA A 199 -14.86 -8.92 13.67
N PRO A 200 -14.92 -8.58 12.37
CA PRO A 200 -15.79 -9.27 11.44
C PRO A 200 -15.39 -10.75 11.37
N GLU A 201 -16.36 -11.66 11.53
CA GLU A 201 -16.16 -13.08 11.26
C GLU A 201 -16.13 -13.27 9.74
N LEU A 202 -15.01 -13.78 9.22
CA LEU A 202 -14.80 -14.03 7.79
C LEU A 202 -15.96 -14.88 7.24
N GLY A 203 -16.64 -14.38 6.20
CA GLY A 203 -17.58 -15.18 5.40
C GLY A 203 -19.08 -14.99 5.64
N THR A 204 -19.54 -13.96 6.38
CA THR A 204 -21.00 -13.71 6.54
C THR A 204 -21.63 -12.83 5.45
N ALA A 205 -20.85 -12.32 4.49
CA ALA A 205 -21.39 -11.57 3.35
C ALA A 205 -21.77 -12.50 2.19
N ALA A 206 -22.80 -13.32 2.39
CA ALA A 206 -23.70 -13.85 1.34
C ALA A 206 -24.75 -14.75 2.00
N LYS A 207 -25.87 -14.16 2.40
CA LYS A 207 -27.13 -14.91 2.55
C LYS A 207 -28.23 -14.14 1.85
#